data_AF-A0A2N5D859-F1
#
_entry.id   AF-A0A2N5D859-F1
#
_cell.length_a   1.000
_cell.length_b   1.000
_cell.length_c   1.000
_cell.angle_alpha   90.00
_cell.angle_beta   90.00
_cell.angle_gamma   90.00
#
_symmetry.space_group_name_H-M   'P 1'
#
loop_
_entity.id
_entity.type
_entity.pdbx_description
1 polymer ?
#
loop_
_entity_poly.entity_id
_entity_poly.type
_entity_poly.pdbx_seq_one_letter_code
_entity_poly.pdbx_strand_id
1 'polypeptide(L)'
;MPISKQGWELHIVRQTVQKRASDGKKRTVGVYQVYHDGQPVAGLSGQTAESRGPGDNSVAENGKRVEPGVYPLWTQDGTKYDTIGYVDNLSTSARPKPGIELKNTGARAEILIHPGVNGFLSSIGCINLCTSLPNAAEPISYVGSRRRVIALIDDMKAFLKNDFPSQNSRRIPRAQVVIEGEPA
;
A
#
# COMPACT_ATOMS: atom_id res chain seq x y z
N MET A 1 -4.76 15.85 4.51
CA MET A 1 -5.64 15.45 5.62
C MET A 1 -4.82 14.78 6.69
N PRO A 2 -4.72 15.37 7.89
CA PRO A 2 -3.93 14.78 8.96
C PRO A 2 -4.50 13.42 9.38
N ILE A 3 -3.65 12.56 9.93
CA ILE A 3 -4.07 11.37 10.67
C ILE A 3 -5.05 11.74 11.80
N SER A 4 -5.92 10.80 12.17
CA SER A 4 -6.88 10.97 13.26
C SER A 4 -6.25 10.87 14.65
N LYS A 5 -5.02 10.33 14.73
CA LYS A 5 -4.28 10.04 15.96
C LYS A 5 -4.96 8.96 16.82
N GLN A 6 -5.69 8.06 16.18
CA GLN A 6 -6.42 6.99 16.86
C GLN A 6 -6.28 5.68 16.10
N GLY A 7 -5.99 4.61 16.84
CA GLY A 7 -5.80 3.29 16.28
C GLY A 7 -4.50 3.16 15.49
N TRP A 8 -4.53 2.25 14.52
CA TRP A 8 -3.42 1.98 13.61
C TRP A 8 -3.62 2.78 12.32
N GLU A 9 -2.67 3.64 11.97
CA GLU A 9 -2.77 4.51 10.80
C GLU A 9 -1.51 4.44 9.95
N LEU A 10 -1.67 4.11 8.66
CA LEU A 10 -0.63 4.31 7.65
C LEU A 10 -0.85 5.68 7.01
N HIS A 11 0.06 6.63 7.26
CA HIS A 11 0.02 7.93 6.61
C HIS A 11 0.89 7.92 5.36
N ILE A 12 0.33 8.30 4.22
CA ILE A 12 1.03 8.41 2.93
C ILE A 12 0.94 9.86 2.46
N VAL A 13 2.08 10.46 2.16
CA VAL A 13 2.17 11.78 1.53
C VAL A 13 2.81 11.63 0.17
N ARG A 14 2.02 11.82 -0.90
CA ARG A 14 2.50 11.82 -2.28
C ARG A 14 3.33 13.08 -2.54
N GLN A 15 4.50 12.91 -3.12
CA GLN A 15 5.47 13.99 -3.27
C GLN A 15 5.72 14.35 -4.73
N THR A 16 5.97 13.35 -5.59
CA THR A 16 6.43 13.59 -6.96
C THR A 16 5.86 12.59 -7.95
N VAL A 17 5.87 12.97 -9.23
CA VAL A 17 5.64 12.05 -10.35
C VAL A 17 6.97 11.78 -11.04
N GLN A 18 7.34 10.52 -11.13
CA GLN A 18 8.54 10.06 -11.83
C GLN A 18 8.17 9.51 -13.21
N LYS A 19 8.82 10.01 -14.26
CA LYS A 19 8.70 9.51 -15.63
C LYS A 19 10.00 8.82 -16.04
N ARG A 20 9.94 7.54 -16.38
CA ARG A 20 11.10 6.79 -16.83
C ARG A 20 11.44 7.14 -18.28
N ALA A 21 12.69 7.48 -18.54
CA ALA A 21 13.13 7.93 -19.86
C ALA A 21 13.04 6.83 -20.93
N SER A 22 13.30 5.56 -20.57
CA SER A 22 13.38 4.46 -21.54
C SER A 22 12.06 4.07 -22.19
N ASP A 23 10.93 4.21 -21.49
CA ASP A 23 9.62 3.78 -21.98
C ASP A 23 8.48 4.76 -21.66
N GLY A 24 8.80 5.93 -21.11
CA GLY A 24 7.84 6.97 -20.78
C GLY A 24 6.86 6.61 -19.66
N LYS A 25 7.00 5.44 -19.00
CA LYS A 25 6.11 5.02 -17.91
C LYS A 25 6.20 6.01 -16.75
N LYS A 26 5.06 6.27 -16.14
CA LYS A 26 4.92 7.18 -14.99
C LYS A 26 4.53 6.42 -13.73
N ARG A 27 5.10 6.81 -12.60
CA ARG A 27 4.65 6.41 -11.27
C ARG A 27 4.61 7.62 -10.35
N THR A 28 3.73 7.56 -9.36
CA THR A 28 3.69 8.51 -8.26
C THR A 28 4.57 7.98 -7.15
N VAL A 29 5.45 8.82 -6.61
CA VAL A 29 6.25 8.47 -5.43
C VAL A 29 5.81 9.33 -4.26
N GLY A 30 5.56 8.66 -3.14
CA GLY A 30 5.29 9.29 -1.85
C GLY A 30 6.21 8.75 -0.76
N VAL A 31 6.03 9.29 0.45
CA VAL A 31 6.58 8.76 1.69
C VAL A 31 5.45 8.19 2.55
N TYR A 32 5.77 7.22 3.39
CA TYR A 32 4.85 6.72 4.38
C TYR A 32 5.46 6.64 5.78
N GLN A 33 4.60 6.74 6.79
CA GLN A 33 4.91 6.49 8.20
C GLN A 33 3.69 5.81 8.85
N VAL A 34 3.95 4.78 9.66
CA VAL A 34 2.92 4.14 10.50
C VAL A 34 2.82 4.84 11.84
N TYR A 35 1.60 4.97 12.36
CA TYR A 35 1.29 5.51 13.68
C TYR A 35 0.42 4.56 14.50
N HIS A 36 0.67 4.49 15.81
CA HIS A 36 -0.20 3.90 16.83
C HIS A 36 -0.73 5.02 17.72
N ASP A 37 -2.03 5.27 17.70
CA ASP A 37 -2.68 6.32 18.50
C ASP A 37 -1.95 7.69 18.35
N GLY A 38 -1.55 8.00 17.12
CA GLY A 38 -0.83 9.22 16.76
C GLY A 38 0.67 9.22 17.06
N GLN A 39 1.23 8.16 17.63
CA GLN A 39 2.67 8.02 17.88
C GLN A 39 3.36 7.28 16.72
N PRO A 40 4.43 7.83 16.13
CA PRO A 40 5.10 7.18 15.02
C PRO A 40 5.77 5.87 15.46
N VAL A 41 5.57 4.81 14.70
CA VAL A 41 6.21 3.52 14.94
C VAL A 41 7.61 3.52 14.35
N ALA A 42 8.62 3.27 15.21
CA ALA A 42 10.02 3.23 14.80
C ALA A 42 10.26 2.14 13.75
N GLY A 43 10.97 2.49 12.67
CA GLY A 43 11.32 1.54 11.60
C GLY A 43 10.20 1.21 10.61
N LEU A 44 8.97 1.67 10.83
CA LEU A 44 7.84 1.49 9.91
C LEU A 44 7.55 2.75 9.09
N SER A 45 8.57 3.16 8.33
CA SER A 45 8.51 4.25 7.37
C SER A 45 9.30 3.94 6.12
N GLY A 46 9.02 4.65 5.03
CA GLY A 46 9.68 4.45 3.75
C GLY A 46 8.99 5.22 2.64
N GLN A 47 9.05 4.69 1.42
CA GLN A 47 8.44 5.28 0.24
C GLN A 47 7.31 4.42 -0.32
N THR A 48 6.45 5.04 -1.11
CA THR A 48 5.38 4.37 -1.86
C THR A 48 5.58 4.57 -3.36
N ALA A 49 5.14 3.60 -4.14
CA ALA A 49 4.93 3.75 -5.58
C ALA A 49 3.47 3.44 -5.92
N GLU A 50 2.83 4.35 -6.63
CA GLU A 50 1.45 4.22 -7.11
C GLU A 50 1.37 4.54 -8.61
N SER A 51 0.24 4.23 -9.24
CA SER A 51 -0.03 4.65 -10.63
C SER A 51 -0.05 6.18 -10.77
N ARG A 52 -0.09 6.66 -12.02
CA ARG A 52 -0.19 8.07 -12.35
C ARG A 52 -1.46 8.72 -11.77
N GLY A 53 -1.38 10.03 -11.54
CA GLY A 53 -2.52 10.87 -11.18
C GLY A 53 -3.23 11.51 -12.38
N PRO A 54 -4.24 12.36 -12.12
CA PRO A 54 -4.82 12.57 -10.79
C PRO A 54 -5.52 11.31 -10.26
N GLY A 55 -5.72 11.20 -8.94
CA GLY A 55 -6.49 10.13 -8.32
C GLY A 55 -7.94 10.14 -8.80
N ASP A 56 -8.56 8.97 -8.92
CA ASP A 56 -9.93 8.84 -9.41
C ASP A 56 -10.54 7.50 -8.95
N ASN A 57 -11.58 7.59 -8.13
CA ASN A 57 -12.34 6.45 -7.60
C ASN A 57 -13.69 6.24 -8.30
N SER A 58 -14.04 7.10 -9.26
CA SER A 58 -15.37 7.10 -9.89
C SER A 58 -15.54 6.00 -10.94
N VAL A 59 -14.43 5.54 -11.53
CA VAL A 59 -14.43 4.54 -12.62
C VAL A 59 -13.36 3.47 -12.35
N ALA A 60 -13.72 2.20 -12.53
CA ALA A 60 -12.78 1.09 -12.48
C ALA A 60 -11.79 1.12 -13.66
N GLU A 61 -10.60 0.55 -13.49
CA GLU A 61 -9.62 0.35 -14.57
C GLU A 61 -9.17 1.61 -15.34
N ASN A 62 -9.41 2.81 -14.82
CA ASN A 62 -9.06 4.10 -15.45
C ASN A 62 -7.53 4.40 -15.53
N GLY A 63 -6.67 3.45 -15.13
CA GLY A 63 -5.22 3.61 -15.14
C GLY A 63 -4.66 4.53 -14.06
N LYS A 64 -5.48 5.06 -13.15
CA LYS A 64 -5.08 6.07 -12.16
C LYS A 64 -4.89 5.49 -10.75
N ARG A 65 -4.19 6.24 -9.91
CA ARG A 65 -4.14 6.03 -8.44
C ARG A 65 -5.51 6.28 -7.80
N VAL A 66 -5.70 5.86 -6.55
CA VAL A 66 -6.90 6.25 -5.76
C VAL A 66 -6.84 7.73 -5.39
N GLU A 67 -7.97 8.35 -5.06
CA GLU A 67 -8.00 9.74 -4.62
C GLU A 67 -7.29 9.92 -3.26
N PRO A 68 -6.79 11.12 -2.92
CA PRO A 68 -6.45 11.46 -1.54
C PRO A 68 -7.67 11.23 -0.64
N GLY A 69 -7.49 10.57 0.49
CA GLY A 69 -8.62 9.98 1.21
C GLY A 69 -8.21 9.29 2.49
N VAL A 70 -9.21 8.93 3.29
CA VAL A 70 -9.07 7.99 4.42
C VAL A 70 -9.78 6.71 4.04
N TYR A 71 -9.05 5.60 4.05
CA TYR A 71 -9.55 4.31 3.60
C TYR A 71 -9.43 3.27 4.73
N PRO A 72 -10.53 2.65 5.18
CA PRO A 72 -10.45 1.57 6.16
C PRO A 72 -9.75 0.35 5.56
N LEU A 73 -8.98 -0.36 6.38
CA LEU A 73 -8.23 -1.53 5.96
C LEU A 73 -8.98 -2.84 6.22
N TRP A 74 -8.80 -3.79 5.32
CA TRP A 74 -9.42 -5.11 5.36
C TRP A 74 -8.37 -6.20 5.10
N THR A 75 -8.59 -7.38 5.68
CA THR A 75 -7.81 -8.57 5.34
C THR A 75 -8.19 -9.04 3.93
N GLN A 76 -7.18 -9.22 3.08
CA GLN A 76 -7.30 -9.66 1.70
C GLN A 76 -7.41 -11.18 1.62
N ASP A 77 -8.32 -11.67 0.76
CA ASP A 77 -8.56 -13.10 0.48
C ASP A 77 -8.56 -13.34 -1.04
N GLY A 78 -7.38 -13.52 -1.62
CA GLY A 78 -7.24 -13.58 -3.08
C GLY A 78 -6.18 -14.56 -3.55
N THR A 79 -6.37 -15.08 -4.76
CA THR A 79 -5.43 -16.04 -5.36
C THR A 79 -4.03 -15.49 -5.59
N LYS A 80 -3.87 -14.16 -5.66
CA LYS A 80 -2.58 -13.48 -5.86
C LYS A 80 -2.02 -12.90 -4.56
N TYR A 81 -2.88 -12.45 -3.66
CA TYR A 81 -2.52 -11.75 -2.45
C TYR A 81 -3.44 -12.18 -1.32
N ASP A 82 -2.88 -12.39 -0.13
CA ASP A 82 -3.59 -12.68 1.12
C ASP A 82 -2.99 -11.88 2.27
N THR A 83 -3.79 -11.52 3.26
CA THR A 83 -3.26 -10.98 4.52
C THR A 83 -2.83 -12.09 5.47
N ILE A 84 -3.62 -13.15 5.57
CA ILE A 84 -3.38 -14.33 6.41
C ILE A 84 -3.21 -15.53 5.48
N GLY A 85 -2.14 -16.31 5.66
CA GLY A 85 -1.89 -17.49 4.83
C GLY A 85 -1.09 -17.24 3.55
N TYR A 86 -0.50 -16.04 3.37
CA TYR A 86 0.44 -15.80 2.28
C TYR A 86 1.65 -16.76 2.37
N VAL A 87 2.20 -17.13 1.21
CA VAL A 87 3.33 -18.06 1.12
C VAL A 87 4.64 -17.36 1.50
N ASP A 88 5.37 -17.91 2.46
CA ASP A 88 6.72 -17.44 2.81
C ASP A 88 7.75 -17.87 1.75
N ASN A 89 7.95 -17.00 0.76
CA ASN A 89 8.85 -17.24 -0.35
C ASN A 89 9.31 -15.90 -0.95
N LEU A 90 10.54 -15.87 -1.46
CA LEU A 90 11.16 -14.69 -2.08
C LEU A 90 11.04 -14.67 -3.62
N SER A 91 10.45 -15.70 -4.22
CA SER A 91 10.13 -15.74 -5.64
C SER A 91 8.94 -14.83 -5.97
N THR A 92 9.07 -14.03 -7.03
CA THR A 92 7.97 -13.23 -7.58
C THR A 92 6.85 -14.09 -8.19
N SER A 93 7.10 -15.35 -8.50
CA SER A 93 6.07 -16.28 -9.01
C SER A 93 5.24 -16.94 -7.90
N ALA A 94 5.75 -17.03 -6.66
CA ALA A 94 5.04 -17.67 -5.55
C ALA A 94 3.78 -16.87 -5.15
N ARG A 95 2.68 -17.57 -4.87
CA ARG A 95 1.38 -16.98 -4.52
C ARG A 95 0.69 -17.85 -3.45
N PRO A 96 -0.18 -17.27 -2.60
CA PRO A 96 -0.45 -15.84 -2.49
C PRO A 96 0.69 -15.04 -1.84
N LYS A 97 0.84 -13.77 -2.22
CA LYS A 97 1.79 -12.80 -1.63
C LYS A 97 1.12 -12.05 -0.47
N PRO A 98 1.84 -11.37 0.43
CA PRO A 98 1.18 -10.57 1.45
C PRO A 98 0.44 -9.40 0.78
N GLY A 99 -0.74 -9.05 1.28
CA GLY A 99 -1.48 -7.89 0.84
C GLY A 99 -2.49 -7.43 1.88
N ILE A 100 -2.86 -6.15 1.85
CA ILE A 100 -3.90 -5.55 2.68
C ILE A 100 -4.83 -4.77 1.76
N GLU A 101 -6.14 -4.93 1.92
CA GLU A 101 -7.11 -4.27 1.05
C GLU A 101 -7.55 -2.91 1.62
N LEU A 102 -7.65 -1.92 0.75
CA LEU A 102 -8.34 -0.66 1.01
C LEU A 102 -9.80 -0.82 0.61
N LYS A 103 -10.73 -0.45 1.50
CA LYS A 103 -12.15 -0.30 1.16
C LYS A 103 -12.53 1.17 1.07
N ASN A 104 -13.78 1.43 0.69
CA ASN A 104 -14.34 2.76 0.41
C ASN A 104 -13.65 3.48 -0.76
N THR A 105 -13.23 2.72 -1.77
CA THR A 105 -12.55 3.20 -2.99
C THR A 105 -13.53 3.49 -4.13
N GLY A 106 -14.77 3.89 -3.82
CA GLY A 106 -15.81 4.19 -4.80
C GLY A 106 -16.17 2.98 -5.68
N ALA A 107 -16.11 3.17 -7.00
CA ALA A 107 -16.41 2.11 -7.99
C ALA A 107 -15.27 1.10 -8.17
N ARG A 108 -14.19 1.20 -7.38
CA ARG A 108 -12.99 0.37 -7.49
C ARG A 108 -12.98 -0.66 -6.37
N ALA A 109 -12.57 -1.87 -6.71
CA ALA A 109 -12.33 -2.97 -5.78
C ALA A 109 -10.88 -3.47 -5.92
N GLU A 110 -10.44 -4.32 -4.99
CA GLU A 110 -9.11 -4.94 -5.00
C GLU A 110 -7.96 -3.90 -5.08
N ILE A 111 -8.16 -2.75 -4.42
CA ILE A 111 -7.09 -1.77 -4.24
C ILE A 111 -6.27 -2.22 -3.03
N LEU A 112 -5.03 -2.62 -3.27
CA LEU A 112 -4.21 -3.25 -2.24
C LEU A 112 -2.96 -2.44 -1.90
N ILE A 113 -2.54 -2.51 -0.64
CA ILE A 113 -1.14 -2.33 -0.25
C ILE A 113 -0.46 -3.68 -0.43
N HIS A 114 0.47 -3.78 -1.38
CA HIS A 114 1.12 -5.04 -1.71
C HIS A 114 2.54 -4.86 -2.24
N PRO A 115 3.35 -5.94 -2.31
CA PRO A 115 4.72 -5.84 -2.78
C PRO A 115 4.79 -5.48 -4.26
N GLY A 116 5.72 -4.61 -4.65
CA GLY A 116 6.07 -4.39 -6.04
C GLY A 116 6.78 -5.61 -6.62
N VAL A 117 6.18 -6.24 -7.63
CA VAL A 117 6.65 -7.49 -8.26
C VAL A 117 7.27 -7.26 -9.64
N ASN A 118 6.95 -6.15 -10.32
CA ASN A 118 7.31 -5.93 -11.74
C ASN A 118 8.32 -4.79 -11.96
N GLY A 119 9.22 -4.57 -11.00
CA GLY A 119 10.25 -3.52 -11.09
C GLY A 119 9.66 -2.12 -11.02
N PHE A 120 9.07 -1.57 -12.08
CA PHE A 120 8.71 -0.14 -12.11
C PHE A 120 7.54 0.23 -11.20
N LEU A 121 6.44 -0.52 -11.34
CA LEU A 121 5.17 -0.35 -10.65
C LEU A 121 4.39 -1.66 -10.80
N SER A 122 3.58 -2.02 -9.81
CA SER A 122 2.74 -3.22 -9.85
C SER A 122 1.28 -2.86 -9.60
N SER A 123 0.44 -3.23 -10.57
CA SER A 123 -1.02 -3.03 -10.56
C SER A 123 -1.45 -1.55 -10.66
N ILE A 124 -2.65 -1.33 -11.20
CA ILE A 124 -3.28 0.00 -11.27
C ILE A 124 -4.04 0.24 -9.97
N GLY A 125 -3.97 1.45 -9.41
CA GLY A 125 -4.67 1.83 -8.18
C GLY A 125 -4.02 1.39 -6.87
N CYS A 126 -3.27 0.30 -6.89
CA CYS A 126 -2.59 -0.24 -5.72
C CYS A 126 -1.40 0.62 -5.26
N ILE A 127 -0.97 0.35 -4.03
CA ILE A 127 0.16 1.00 -3.36
C ILE A 127 1.26 -0.03 -3.15
N ASN A 128 2.46 0.24 -3.70
CA ASN A 128 3.63 -0.60 -3.47
C ASN A 128 4.59 0.04 -2.47
N LEU A 129 4.88 -0.64 -1.36
CA LEU A 129 5.83 -0.13 -0.36
C LEU A 129 7.27 -0.35 -0.80
N CYS A 130 8.12 0.65 -0.62
CA CYS A 130 9.48 0.68 -1.11
C CYS A 130 10.44 1.20 -0.03
N THR A 131 11.70 0.80 -0.12
CA THR A 131 12.75 1.37 0.75
C THR A 131 13.15 2.75 0.26
N SER A 132 13.53 2.85 -1.02
CA SER A 132 13.94 4.09 -1.65
C SER A 132 13.73 4.00 -3.17
N LEU A 133 13.36 5.11 -3.77
CA LEU A 133 13.04 5.35 -5.17
C LEU A 133 13.53 6.77 -5.52
N PRO A 134 14.85 7.02 -5.52
CA PRO A 134 15.40 8.37 -5.70
C PRO A 134 15.08 8.96 -7.08
N ASN A 135 14.84 8.12 -8.08
CA ASN A 135 14.53 8.55 -9.44
C ASN A 135 13.74 7.48 -10.22
N ALA A 136 13.35 7.82 -11.45
CA ALA A 136 12.52 6.96 -12.31
C ALA A 136 13.24 5.74 -12.90
N ALA A 137 14.57 5.69 -12.83
CA ALA A 137 15.34 4.51 -13.27
C ALA A 137 15.36 3.41 -12.21
N GLU A 138 15.13 3.76 -10.94
CA GLU A 138 15.21 2.81 -9.83
C GLU A 138 14.04 1.80 -9.84
N PRO A 139 14.31 0.49 -9.96
CA PRO A 139 13.28 -0.53 -9.83
C PRO A 139 12.89 -0.72 -8.35
N ILE A 140 11.64 -1.09 -8.12
CA ILE A 140 11.17 -1.59 -6.84
C ILE A 140 11.82 -2.95 -6.59
N SER A 141 12.59 -3.05 -5.51
CA SER A 141 13.08 -4.33 -5.00
C SER A 141 11.92 -5.15 -4.42
N TYR A 142 11.59 -6.29 -5.04
CA TYR A 142 10.52 -7.17 -4.56
C TYR A 142 10.76 -7.64 -3.13
N VAL A 143 11.98 -8.09 -2.81
CA VAL A 143 12.33 -8.59 -1.46
C VAL A 143 12.15 -7.50 -0.40
N GLY A 144 12.65 -6.29 -0.67
CA GLY A 144 12.49 -5.15 0.24
C GLY A 144 11.04 -4.71 0.39
N SER A 145 10.31 -4.67 -0.73
CA SER A 145 8.89 -4.34 -0.76
C SER A 145 8.04 -5.35 0.02
N ARG A 146 8.31 -6.65 -0.21
CA ARG A 146 7.65 -7.76 0.48
C ARG A 146 7.85 -7.68 1.99
N ARG A 147 9.08 -7.52 2.44
CA ARG A 147 9.40 -7.40 3.87
C ARG A 147 8.62 -6.27 4.55
N ARG A 148 8.43 -5.15 3.88
CA ARG A 148 7.69 -4.00 4.41
C ARG A 148 6.20 -4.29 4.55
N VAL A 149 5.59 -4.95 3.58
CA VAL A 149 4.16 -5.34 3.67
C VAL A 149 3.96 -6.36 4.79
N ILE A 150 4.86 -7.35 4.94
CA ILE A 150 4.84 -8.25 6.10
C ILE A 150 4.94 -7.45 7.40
N ALA A 151 5.88 -6.52 7.49
CA ALA A 151 6.09 -5.73 8.70
C ALA A 151 4.85 -4.90 9.08
N LEU A 152 4.10 -4.37 8.10
CA LEU A 152 2.80 -3.73 8.38
C LEU A 152 1.78 -4.73 8.97
N ILE A 153 1.68 -5.92 8.39
CA ILE A 153 0.73 -6.95 8.84
C ILE A 153 1.08 -7.41 10.27
N ASP A 154 2.35 -7.67 10.54
CA ASP A 154 2.82 -8.14 11.84
C ASP A 154 2.68 -7.07 12.92
N ASP A 155 2.98 -5.81 12.58
CA ASP A 155 2.77 -4.68 13.48
C ASP A 155 1.29 -4.43 13.78
N MET A 156 0.41 -4.50 12.78
CA MET A 156 -1.04 -4.44 13.00
C MET A 156 -1.53 -5.57 13.90
N LYS A 157 -1.06 -6.81 13.70
CA LYS A 157 -1.39 -7.95 14.57
C LYS A 157 -0.94 -7.70 16.02
N ALA A 158 0.28 -7.21 16.20
CA ALA A 158 0.82 -6.94 17.53
C ALA A 158 0.05 -5.81 18.25
N PHE A 159 -0.29 -4.74 17.53
CA PHE A 159 -1.01 -3.58 18.08
C PHE A 159 -2.47 -3.92 18.42
N LEU A 160 -3.18 -4.61 17.51
CA LEU A 160 -4.59 -4.93 17.68
C LEU A 160 -4.85 -6.18 18.52
N LYS A 161 -3.85 -7.06 18.67
CA LYS A 161 -3.95 -8.31 19.43
C LYS A 161 -5.18 -9.13 18.99
N ASN A 162 -6.09 -9.41 19.91
CA ASN A 162 -7.31 -10.20 19.67
C ASN A 162 -8.30 -9.51 18.73
N ASP A 163 -8.18 -8.19 18.52
CA ASP A 163 -9.04 -7.46 17.59
C ASP A 163 -8.58 -7.64 16.13
N PHE A 164 -7.35 -8.13 15.89
CA PHE A 164 -6.92 -8.45 14.54
C PHE A 164 -7.72 -9.66 14.03
N PRO A 165 -8.30 -9.60 12.81
CA PRO A 165 -9.12 -10.70 12.31
C PRO A 165 -8.35 -12.03 12.23
N SER A 166 -8.99 -13.12 12.64
CA SER A 166 -8.44 -14.48 12.53
C SER A 166 -8.63 -15.10 11.13
N GLN A 167 -9.36 -14.42 10.24
CA GLN A 167 -9.69 -14.86 8.89
C GLN A 167 -9.58 -13.71 7.89
N ASN A 168 -9.34 -14.04 6.61
CA ASN A 168 -9.37 -13.06 5.52
C ASN A 168 -10.80 -12.58 5.22
N SER A 169 -10.95 -11.59 4.35
CA SER A 169 -12.23 -10.96 3.99
C SER A 169 -12.94 -10.27 5.17
N ARG A 170 -12.18 -9.70 6.11
CA ARG A 170 -12.70 -9.01 7.30
C ARG A 170 -12.16 -7.60 7.40
N ARG A 171 -12.98 -6.68 7.89
CA ARG A 171 -12.50 -5.36 8.31
C ARG A 171 -11.47 -5.53 9.41
N ILE A 172 -10.34 -4.83 9.31
CA ILE A 172 -9.37 -4.71 10.38
C ILE A 172 -9.83 -3.56 11.29
N PRO A 173 -10.29 -3.83 12.54
CA PRO A 173 -10.80 -2.79 13.42
C PRO A 173 -9.73 -1.75 13.74
N ARG A 174 -10.15 -0.48 13.80
CA ARG A 174 -9.27 0.65 14.15
C ARG A 174 -8.00 0.75 13.27
N ALA A 175 -8.06 0.27 12.03
CA ALA A 175 -6.95 0.37 11.08
C ALA A 175 -7.39 1.10 9.80
N GLN A 176 -6.62 2.10 9.40
CA GLN A 176 -6.88 2.89 8.20
C GLN A 176 -5.59 3.36 7.53
N VAL A 177 -5.69 3.71 6.24
CA VAL A 177 -4.66 4.46 5.52
C VAL A 177 -5.17 5.86 5.22
N VAL A 178 -4.32 6.86 5.45
CA VAL A 178 -4.58 8.27 5.20
C VAL A 178 -3.65 8.70 4.07
N ILE A 179 -4.21 9.14 2.95
CA ILE A 179 -3.47 9.50 1.74
C ILE A 179 -3.61 10.99 1.47
N GLU A 180 -2.47 11.66 1.32
CA GLU A 180 -2.35 13.08 1.03
C GLU A 180 -1.53 13.34 -0.23
N GLY A 181 -1.72 14.54 -0.79
CA GLY A 181 -0.94 15.04 -1.92
C GLY A 181 -1.50 14.61 -3.27
N GLU A 182 -1.44 15.53 -4.23
CA GLU A 182 -1.87 15.27 -5.61
C GLU A 182 -0.85 15.90 -6.58
N PRO A 183 0.41 15.41 -6.59
CA PRO A 183 1.44 15.97 -7.45
C PRO A 183 1.06 15.76 -8.93
N ALA A 184 1.28 16.80 -9.73
CA ALA A 184 1.06 16.84 -11.16
C ALA A 184 2.16 16.13 -11.96
#